data_AF-A0A7X1MD99-F1
#
_entry.id   AF-A0A7X1MD99-F1
#
_cell.length_a   1.000
_cell.length_b   1.000
_cell.length_c   1.000
_cell.angle_alpha   90.00
_cell.angle_beta   90.00
_cell.angle_gamma   90.00
#
_symmetry.space_group_name_H-M   'P 1'
#
loop_
_entity.id
_entity.type
_entity.pdbx_description
1 polymer ?
#
loop_
_entity_poly.entity_id
_entity_poly.type
_entity_poly.pdbx_seq_one_letter_code
_entity_poly.pdbx_strand_id
1 'polypeptide(L)'
;MSREGHVQTRAAVIRAGDTTTLLSVEGWFGGQILAPADTWIIETATGKPRQDLPGTQLSVMARLAAHSAEELDLRQWKPLPSGDPSRTG
;
A
#
# COMPACT_ATOMS: atom_id res chain seq x y z
N MET A 1 16.75 20.24 3.59
CA MET A 1 17.43 18.94 3.41
C MET A 1 16.37 17.91 3.06
N SER A 2 16.31 17.54 1.79
CA SER A 2 15.18 16.83 1.18
C SER A 2 15.11 15.39 1.66
N ARG A 3 13.96 15.00 2.23
CA ARG A 3 13.61 13.61 2.55
C ARG A 3 13.66 12.81 1.24
N GLU A 4 14.75 12.09 1.04
CA GLU A 4 15.13 11.42 -0.20
C GLU A 4 13.98 10.61 -0.84
N GLY A 5 13.67 10.87 -2.12
CA GLY A 5 13.09 9.93 -3.08
C GLY A 5 11.73 9.27 -2.83
N HIS A 6 11.04 9.57 -1.72
CA HIS A 6 9.74 8.96 -1.43
C HIS A 6 8.61 9.72 -2.10
N VAL A 7 7.74 8.99 -2.78
CA VAL A 7 6.52 9.52 -3.40
C VAL A 7 5.30 8.81 -2.81
N GLN A 8 4.19 9.54 -2.73
CA GLN A 8 2.92 8.93 -2.37
C GLN A 8 2.39 8.17 -3.58
N THR A 9 2.06 6.91 -3.39
CA THR A 9 1.44 6.07 -4.43
C THR A 9 0.29 5.25 -3.86
N ARG A 10 -0.48 4.64 -4.75
CA ARG A 10 -1.58 3.75 -4.41
C ARG A 10 -1.06 2.35 -4.11
N ALA A 11 -1.74 1.69 -3.19
CA ALA A 11 -1.55 0.29 -2.91
C ALA A 11 -2.91 -0.40 -2.69
N ALA A 12 -3.01 -1.66 -3.09
CA ALA A 12 -4.19 -2.47 -2.90
C ALA A 12 -3.83 -3.74 -2.13
N VAL A 13 -4.58 -4.07 -1.08
CA VAL A 13 -4.40 -5.33 -0.36
C VAL A 13 -4.90 -6.48 -1.24
N ILE A 14 -4.01 -7.40 -1.61
CA ILE A 14 -4.34 -8.58 -2.42
C ILE A 14 -4.71 -9.77 -1.53
N ARG A 15 -3.95 -9.96 -0.44
CA ARG A 15 -4.15 -11.05 0.52
C ARG A 15 -3.67 -10.61 1.89
N ALA A 16 -4.39 -10.97 2.94
CA ALA A 16 -3.96 -10.78 4.32
C ALA A 16 -3.75 -12.14 5.01
N GLY A 17 -2.50 -12.46 5.34
CA GLY A 17 -2.11 -13.61 6.15
C GLY A 17 -2.04 -13.27 7.64
N ASP A 18 -1.78 -14.27 8.49
CA ASP A 18 -1.73 -14.07 9.96
C ASP A 18 -0.67 -13.03 10.37
N THR A 19 0.50 -13.06 9.75
CA THR A 19 1.61 -12.15 10.05
C THR A 19 1.92 -11.19 8.90
N THR A 20 1.78 -11.65 7.67
CA THR A 20 2.15 -10.89 6.47
C THR A 20 0.94 -10.64 5.58
N THR A 21 0.79 -9.38 5.15
CA THR A 21 -0.16 -8.93 4.15
C THR A 21 0.58 -8.60 2.86
N LEU A 22 0.06 -9.08 1.72
CA LEU A 22 0.60 -8.80 0.39
C LEU A 22 -0.18 -7.67 -0.25
N LEU A 23 0.54 -6.64 -0.70
CA LEU A 23 -0.03 -5.46 -1.34
C LEU A 23 0.52 -5.31 -2.76
N SER A 24 -0.35 -4.97 -3.71
CA SER A 24 0.08 -4.44 -5.00
C SER A 24 0.32 -2.94 -4.85
N VAL A 25 1.54 -2.47 -5.05
CA VAL A 25 1.94 -1.06 -4.98
C VAL A 25 2.17 -0.54 -6.40
N GLU A 26 1.49 0.55 -6.76
CA GLU A 26 1.56 1.13 -8.10
C GLU A 26 2.77 2.06 -8.29
N GLY A 27 3.17 2.26 -9.54
CA GLY A 27 4.14 3.27 -9.96
C GLY A 27 5.60 2.79 -9.98
N TRP A 28 5.91 1.59 -9.48
CA TRP A 28 7.27 1.05 -9.52
C TRP A 28 7.68 0.73 -10.96
N PHE A 29 8.73 1.38 -11.47
CA PHE A 29 9.15 1.33 -12.89
C PHE A 29 8.00 1.53 -13.90
N GLY A 30 7.00 2.35 -13.56
CA GLY A 30 5.82 2.59 -14.41
C GLY A 30 4.79 1.44 -14.42
N GLY A 31 4.97 0.43 -13.56
CA GLY A 31 4.07 -0.70 -13.39
C GLY A 31 3.61 -0.88 -11.94
N GLN A 32 3.58 -2.13 -11.49
CA GLN A 32 3.17 -2.51 -10.13
C GLN A 32 4.17 -3.51 -9.52
N ILE A 33 4.33 -3.48 -8.20
CA ILE A 33 5.11 -4.45 -7.43
C ILE A 33 4.26 -5.10 -6.35
N LEU A 34 4.46 -6.39 -6.12
CA LEU A 34 3.93 -7.05 -4.92
C LEU A 34 4.90 -6.85 -3.77
N ALA A 35 4.45 -6.19 -2.71
CA ALA A 35 5.24 -5.92 -1.53
C ALA A 35 4.59 -6.55 -0.28
N PRO A 36 5.37 -7.26 0.55
CA PRO A 36 4.90 -7.71 1.85
C PRO A 36 4.91 -6.55 2.86
N ALA A 37 3.93 -6.54 3.76
CA ALA A 37 3.92 -5.70 4.95
C ALA A 37 3.39 -6.50 6.14
N ASP A 38 3.73 -6.10 7.35
CA ASP A 38 3.17 -6.72 8.56
C ASP A 38 1.66 -6.48 8.63
N THR A 39 0.89 -7.55 8.83
CA THR A 39 -0.58 -7.48 8.88
C THR A 39 -1.06 -6.50 9.94
N TRP A 40 -0.45 -6.50 11.12
CA TRP A 40 -0.77 -5.58 12.20
C TRP A 40 -0.65 -4.11 11.81
N ILE A 41 0.37 -3.75 11.01
CA ILE A 41 0.57 -2.36 10.54
C ILE A 41 -0.61 -1.96 9.64
N ILE A 42 -1.06 -2.86 8.78
CA ILE A 42 -2.17 -2.59 7.85
C ILE A 42 -3.52 -2.55 8.59
N GLU A 43 -3.77 -3.46 9.54
CA GLU A 43 -4.96 -3.41 10.40
C GLU A 43 -5.02 -2.09 11.17
N THR A 44 -3.91 -1.68 11.78
CA THR A 44 -3.80 -0.41 12.51
C THR A 44 -4.04 0.80 11.60
N ALA A 45 -3.44 0.80 10.40
CA ALA A 45 -3.59 1.90 9.46
C ALA A 45 -5.03 2.03 8.93
N THR A 46 -5.70 0.90 8.66
CA THR A 46 -7.04 0.87 8.08
C THR A 46 -8.17 0.92 9.11
N GLY A 47 -7.88 0.56 10.37
CA GLY A 47 -8.91 0.33 11.38
C GLY A 47 -9.80 -0.90 11.09
N LYS A 48 -9.36 -1.80 10.20
CA LYS A 48 -10.11 -2.99 9.81
C LYS A 48 -9.43 -4.25 10.33
N PRO A 49 -10.20 -5.29 10.73
CA PRO A 49 -9.63 -6.59 11.03
C PRO A 49 -9.13 -7.28 9.76
N ARG A 50 -8.16 -8.17 9.90
CA ARG A 50 -7.48 -8.91 8.83
C ARG A 50 -8.42 -9.45 7.75
N GLN A 51 -9.53 -10.05 8.16
CA GLN A 51 -10.51 -10.67 7.24
C GLN A 51 -11.18 -9.68 6.28
N ASP A 52 -11.19 -8.39 6.63
CA ASP A 52 -11.81 -7.31 5.85
C ASP A 52 -10.77 -6.48 5.07
N LEU A 53 -9.49 -6.84 5.17
CA LEU A 53 -8.40 -6.17 4.46
C LEU A 53 -8.41 -6.43 2.95
N PRO A 54 -8.60 -7.66 2.43
CA PRO A 54 -8.54 -7.91 0.98
C PRO A 54 -9.43 -6.97 0.17
N GLY A 55 -8.88 -6.39 -0.89
CA GLY A 55 -9.55 -5.39 -1.74
C GLY A 55 -9.52 -3.96 -1.20
N THR A 56 -9.03 -3.73 0.03
CA THR A 56 -8.88 -2.38 0.58
C THR A 56 -7.81 -1.60 -0.18
N GLN A 57 -8.16 -0.37 -0.56
CA GLN A 57 -7.27 0.60 -1.20
C GLN A 57 -6.61 1.49 -0.16
N LEU A 58 -5.32 1.73 -0.35
CA LEU A 58 -4.43 2.44 0.55
C LEU A 58 -3.60 3.45 -0.25
N SER A 59 -3.15 4.49 0.44
CA SER A 59 -1.99 5.25 -0.01
C SER A 59 -0.80 4.94 0.89
N VAL A 60 0.38 4.91 0.29
CA VAL A 60 1.65 4.60 0.96
C VAL A 60 2.72 5.56 0.45
N MET A 61 3.62 5.97 1.33
CA MET A 61 4.86 6.64 0.93
C MET A 61 5.86 5.55 0.57
N ALA A 62 6.28 5.52 -0.68
CA ALA A 62 7.18 4.50 -1.22
C ALA A 62 8.41 5.13 -1.86
N ARG A 63 9.59 4.54 -1.65
CA ARG A 63 10.79 4.85 -2.44
C ARG A 63 10.75 4.08 -3.76
N LEU A 64 9.98 4.57 -4.74
CA LEU A 64 9.81 3.89 -6.04
C LEU A 64 11.08 3.82 -6.91
N ALA A 65 12.16 4.49 -6.50
CA ALA A 65 13.47 4.36 -7.12
C ALA A 65 14.28 3.14 -6.61
N ALA A 66 13.73 2.32 -5.70
CA ALA A 66 14.36 1.07 -5.26
C ALA A 66 14.56 0.10 -6.44
N HIS A 67 15.69 -0.61 -6.47
CA HIS A 67 16.00 -1.53 -7.57
C HIS A 67 15.52 -2.96 -7.30
N SER A 68 15.11 -3.25 -6.05
CA SER A 68 14.54 -4.53 -5.63
C SER A 68 13.34 -4.33 -4.70
N ALA A 69 12.58 -5.40 -4.45
CA ALA A 69 11.45 -5.36 -3.53
C ALA A 69 11.90 -5.21 -2.07
N GLU A 70 13.06 -5.76 -1.72
CA GLU A 70 13.66 -5.69 -0.38
C GLU A 70 14.15 -4.28 -0.04
N GLU A 71 14.50 -3.49 -1.05
CA GLU A 71 14.90 -2.09 -0.91
C GLU A 71 13.71 -1.12 -0.88
N LEU A 72 12.50 -1.61 -1.10
CA LEU A 72 11.29 -0.79 -1.14
C LEU A 72 10.92 -0.33 0.28
N ASP A 73 11.35 0.88 0.65
CA ASP A 73 10.93 1.51 1.90
C ASP A 73 9.45 1.95 1.77
N LEU A 74 8.57 1.23 2.46
CA LEU A 74 7.13 1.46 2.51
C LEU A 74 6.71 1.94 3.89
N ARG A 75 6.11 3.13 3.94
CA ARG A 75 5.73 3.75 5.21
C ARG A 75 4.51 4.64 5.10
N GLN A 76 3.98 5.04 6.26
CA GLN A 76 2.87 5.99 6.37
C GLN A 76 1.63 5.54 5.60
N TRP A 77 1.24 4.29 5.81
CA TRP A 77 0.01 3.70 5.29
C TRP A 77 -1.20 4.51 5.73
N LYS A 78 -2.08 4.83 4.77
CA LYS A 78 -3.35 5.52 5.03
C LYS A 78 -4.46 4.90 4.20
N PRO A 79 -5.66 4.68 4.77
CA PRO A 79 -6.80 4.23 3.99
C PRO A 79 -7.13 5.30 2.97
N LEU A 80 -7.34 4.88 1.73
CA LEU A 80 -8.01 5.76 0.78
C LEU A 80 -9.50 5.72 1.11
N PRO A 81 -10.21 6.87 1.06
CA PRO A 81 -11.66 6.83 1.14
C PRO A 81 -12.15 5.89 0.04
N SER A 82 -12.94 4.89 0.41
CA SER A 82 -13.64 4.05 -0.55
C SER A 82 -14.36 5.00 -1.49
N GLY A 83 -13.89 5.11 -2.73
CA GLY A 83 -14.51 5.98 -3.71
C GLY A 83 -15.97 5.58 -3.82
N ASP A 84 -16.85 6.51 -3.48
CA ASP A 84 -18.23 6.49 -3.91
C ASP A 84 -18.24 6.23 -5.44
N PRO A 85 -19.02 5.27 -5.95
CA PRO A 85 -19.12 5.01 -7.39
C PRO A 85 -19.66 6.20 -8.22
N SER A 86 -19.96 7.33 -7.58
CA SER A 86 -20.38 8.59 -8.21
C SER A 86 -19.24 9.31 -8.95
N ARG A 87 -18.66 8.66 -9.97
CA ARG A 87 -18.02 9.34 -11.10
C ARG A 87 -18.50 8.73 -12.42
N THR A 88 -19.82 8.74 -12.58
CA THR A 88 -20.48 8.87 -13.88
C THR A 88 -21.21 10.21 -13.85
N GLY A 89 -20.73 11.16 -14.64
CA GLY A 89 -21.24 12.51 -14.80
C GLY A 89 -20.35 13.27 -15.76
#